data_AF-A0A817LDN2-F1
#
_entry.id   AF-A0A817LDN2-F1
#
_cell.length_a   1.000
_cell.length_b   1.000
_cell.length_c   1.000
_cell.angle_alpha   90.00
_cell.angle_beta   90.00
_cell.angle_gamma   90.00
#
_symmetry.space_group_name_H-M   'P 1'
#
loop_
_entity.id
_entity.type
_entity.pdbx_description
1 polymer ?
#
loop_
_entity_poly.entity_id
_entity_poly.type
_entity_poly.pdbx_seq_one_letter_code
_entity_poly.pdbx_strand_id
1 'polypeptide(L)'
;MEKIEDDVNINECKINDLLPTLFRLQSQRCLTYQRLHDAQLIFLNTHNFPAFQNFVSDITVIFRRISEDILLIKKRFENNKSIFKHVEQLQDYEQQKLQLTNDLFVAKIEKKNEQFEEINRKLIKLIDNINEILEELRYDQEEFTLIET
;
A
#
# COMPACT_ATOMS: atom_id res chain seq x y z
N MET A 1 -2.53 -23.22 -5.29
CA MET A 1 -1.65 -23.06 -4.12
C MET A 1 -0.66 -21.95 -4.46
N GLU A 2 -1.07 -20.70 -4.24
CA GLU A 2 -0.13 -19.58 -4.30
C GLU A 2 0.69 -19.64 -3.01
N LYS A 3 2.01 -19.78 -3.15
CA LYS A 3 2.95 -19.79 -2.03
C LYS A 3 2.77 -18.48 -1.26
N ILE A 4 2.40 -18.58 0.01
CA ILE A 4 2.53 -17.47 0.95
C ILE A 4 4.04 -17.25 1.05
N GLU A 5 4.51 -16.19 0.37
CA GLU A 5 5.90 -15.76 0.36
C GLU A 5 6.41 -15.58 1.79
N ASP A 6 7.65 -16.02 2.00
CA ASP A 6 8.41 -15.99 3.25
C ASP A 6 8.02 -14.81 4.14
N ASP A 7 7.53 -15.10 5.34
CA ASP A 7 7.41 -14.12 6.43
C ASP A 7 8.81 -13.62 6.74
N VAL A 8 9.23 -12.56 6.05
CA VAL A 8 10.53 -11.94 6.29
C VAL A 8 10.46 -11.28 7.65
N ASN A 9 11.21 -11.84 8.59
CA ASN A 9 11.33 -11.30 9.93
C ASN A 9 12.10 -9.97 9.86
N ILE A 10 11.36 -8.86 9.76
CA ILE A 10 11.88 -7.49 9.67
C ILE A 10 12.85 -7.15 10.82
N ASN A 11 12.70 -7.81 11.98
CA ASN A 11 13.57 -7.58 13.14
C ASN A 11 14.99 -8.16 12.95
N GLU A 12 15.15 -9.18 12.11
CA GLU A 12 16.42 -9.85 11.85
C GLU A 12 17.09 -9.38 10.55
N CYS A 13 16.36 -8.64 9.70
CA CYS A 13 16.91 -8.03 8.50
C CYS A 13 18.01 -7.01 8.82
N LYS A 14 19.08 -7.05 8.02
CA LYS A 14 20.10 -6.00 8.01
C LYS A 14 19.50 -4.70 7.51
N ILE A 15 20.07 -3.57 7.91
CA ILE A 15 19.55 -2.25 7.55
C ILE A 15 19.49 -2.05 6.01
N ASN A 16 20.47 -2.59 5.27
CA ASN A 16 20.50 -2.57 3.80
C ASN A 16 19.37 -3.36 3.13
N ASP A 17 18.83 -4.37 3.81
CA ASP A 17 17.76 -5.21 3.27
C ASP A 17 16.37 -4.62 3.54
N LEU A 18 16.27 -3.58 4.38
CA LEU A 18 15.00 -2.99 4.79
C LEU A 18 14.33 -2.18 3.66
N LEU A 19 15.09 -1.38 2.91
CA LEU A 19 14.53 -0.63 1.76
C LEU A 19 14.09 -1.57 0.62
N PRO A 20 14.89 -2.57 0.18
CA PRO A 20 14.42 -3.61 -0.73
C PRO A 20 13.15 -4.33 -0.23
N THR A 21 13.10 -4.63 1.07
CA THR A 21 11.91 -5.25 1.67
C THR A 21 10.70 -4.32 1.62
N LEU A 22 10.88 -3.02 1.85
CA LEU A 22 9.82 -2.02 1.71
C LEU A 22 9.28 -1.96 0.28
N PHE A 23 10.15 -1.95 -0.74
CA PHE A 23 9.71 -1.98 -2.13
C PHE A 23 8.92 -3.25 -2.46
N ARG A 24 9.33 -4.41 -1.93
CA ARG A 24 8.55 -5.65 -2.11
C ARG A 24 7.18 -5.57 -1.42
N LEU A 25 7.12 -5.06 -0.19
CA LEU A 25 5.86 -4.84 0.53
C LEU A 25 4.95 -3.86 -0.24
N GLN A 26 5.53 -2.84 -0.87
CA GLN A 26 4.82 -1.91 -1.74
C GLN A 26 4.22 -2.62 -2.97
N SER A 27 4.99 -3.50 -3.63
CA SER A 27 4.49 -4.32 -4.73
C SER A 27 3.34 -5.23 -4.29
N GLN A 28 3.47 -5.89 -3.14
CA GLN A 28 2.40 -6.71 -2.56
C GLN A 28 1.15 -5.87 -2.26
N ARG A 29 1.31 -4.62 -1.78
CA ARG A 29 0.20 -3.70 -1.56
C ARG A 29 -0.53 -3.36 -2.87
N CYS A 30 0.21 -3.09 -3.94
CA CYS A 30 -0.39 -2.85 -5.27
C CYS A 30 -1.21 -4.05 -5.77
N LEU A 31 -0.68 -5.28 -5.63
CA LEU A 31 -1.41 -6.50 -5.96
C LEU A 31 -2.67 -6.67 -5.09
N THR A 32 -2.60 -6.28 -3.82
CA THR A 32 -3.73 -6.33 -2.89
C THR A 32 -4.84 -5.36 -3.29
N TYR A 33 -4.49 -4.14 -3.75
CA TYR A 33 -5.45 -3.20 -4.33
C TYR A 33 -6.12 -3.76 -5.58
N GLN A 34 -5.38 -4.44 -6.45
CA GLN A 34 -5.97 -5.08 -7.64
C GLN A 34 -6.98 -6.17 -7.24
N ARG A 35 -6.64 -7.03 -6.28
CA ARG A 35 -7.56 -8.04 -5.74
C ARG A 35 -8.82 -7.42 -5.13
N LEU A 36 -8.67 -6.29 -4.42
CA LEU A 36 -9.82 -5.54 -3.89
C LEU A 36 -10.71 -5.02 -5.01
N HIS A 37 -10.11 -4.45 -6.06
CA HIS A 37 -10.85 -3.96 -7.21
C HIS A 37 -11.66 -5.07 -7.90
N ASP A 38 -11.04 -6.24 -8.10
CA ASP A 38 -11.70 -7.40 -8.71
C ASP A 38 -12.89 -7.89 -7.85
N ALA A 39 -12.71 -7.96 -6.53
CA ALA A 39 -13.78 -8.31 -5.59
C ALA A 39 -14.93 -7.31 -5.63
N GLN A 40 -14.62 -6.01 -5.72
CA GLN A 40 -15.62 -4.95 -5.87
C GLN A 40 -16.41 -5.07 -7.18
N LEU A 41 -15.75 -5.37 -8.31
CA LEU A 41 -16.42 -5.59 -9.59
C LEU A 41 -17.35 -6.81 -9.54
N ILE A 42 -16.90 -7.91 -8.94
CA ILE A 42 -17.74 -9.11 -8.74
C ILE A 42 -18.96 -8.75 -7.90
N PHE A 43 -18.80 -7.98 -6.82
CA PHE A 43 -19.92 -7.54 -5.99
C PHE A 43 -20.91 -6.65 -6.76
N LEU A 44 -20.43 -5.68 -7.55
CA LEU A 44 -21.29 -4.81 -8.35
C LEU A 44 -22.13 -5.58 -9.37
N ASN A 45 -21.64 -6.72 -9.87
CA ASN A 45 -22.36 -7.57 -10.83
C ASN A 45 -23.27 -8.61 -10.17
N THR A 46 -22.84 -9.20 -9.05
CA THR A 46 -23.52 -10.35 -8.43
C THR A 46 -24.40 -9.97 -7.23
N HIS A 47 -24.15 -8.82 -6.63
CA HIS A 47 -24.75 -8.36 -5.36
C HIS A 47 -24.66 -9.41 -4.22
N ASN A 48 -23.69 -10.33 -4.30
CA ASN A 48 -23.49 -11.36 -3.29
C ASN A 48 -22.67 -10.80 -2.12
N PHE A 49 -23.37 -10.22 -1.15
CA PHE A 49 -22.75 -9.61 0.02
C PHE A 49 -21.96 -10.60 0.90
N PRO A 50 -22.44 -11.82 1.22
CA PRO A 50 -21.67 -12.76 2.02
C PRO A 50 -20.32 -13.14 1.40
N ALA A 51 -20.28 -13.38 0.09
CA ALA A 51 -19.02 -13.69 -0.60
C ALA A 51 -18.07 -12.48 -0.54
N PHE A 52 -18.58 -11.28 -0.84
CA PHE A 52 -17.80 -10.05 -0.79
C PHE A 52 -17.23 -9.75 0.60
N GLN A 53 -18.01 -9.96 1.67
CA GLN A 53 -17.56 -9.72 3.04
C GLN A 53 -16.36 -10.61 3.42
N ASN A 54 -16.38 -11.90 3.03
CA ASN A 54 -15.26 -12.80 3.28
C ASN A 54 -13.99 -12.33 2.54
N PHE A 55 -14.12 -11.98 1.25
CA PHE A 55 -12.99 -11.45 0.47
C PHE A 55 -12.41 -10.16 1.07
N VAL A 56 -13.25 -9.21 1.47
CA VAL A 56 -12.80 -7.95 2.09
C VAL A 56 -12.11 -8.19 3.42
N SER A 57 -12.61 -9.14 4.22
CA SER A 57 -11.95 -9.54 5.48
C SER A 57 -10.54 -10.04 5.22
N ASP A 58 -10.37 -10.97 4.28
CA ASP A 58 -9.05 -11.52 3.94
C ASP A 58 -8.09 -10.45 3.42
N ILE A 59 -8.58 -9.56 2.55
CA ILE A 59 -7.81 -8.43 2.01
C ILE A 59 -7.40 -7.44 3.11
N THR A 60 -8.28 -7.18 4.07
CA THR A 60 -8.01 -6.26 5.19
C THR A 60 -6.88 -6.79 6.07
N VAL A 61 -6.82 -8.12 6.29
CA VAL A 61 -5.71 -8.76 7.02
C VAL A 61 -4.38 -8.54 6.28
N ILE A 62 -4.37 -8.65 4.95
CA ILE A 62 -3.16 -8.42 4.15
C ILE A 62 -2.70 -6.96 4.23
N PHE A 63 -3.61 -5.98 4.04
CA PHE A 63 -3.27 -4.56 4.19
C PHE A 63 -2.71 -4.25 5.58
N ARG A 64 -3.34 -4.80 6.63
CA ARG A 64 -2.89 -4.62 8.00
C ARG A 64 -1.46 -5.15 8.21
N ARG A 65 -1.19 -6.39 7.79
CA ARG A 65 0.15 -6.99 7.88
C ARG A 65 1.19 -6.11 7.19
N ILE A 66 0.92 -5.70 5.94
CA ILE A 66 1.83 -4.84 5.18
C ILE A 66 2.11 -3.52 5.91
N SER A 67 1.07 -2.87 6.45
CA SER A 67 1.24 -1.62 7.20
C SER A 67 2.02 -1.82 8.51
N GLU A 68 1.80 -2.92 9.22
CA GLU A 68 2.55 -3.27 10.43
C GLU A 68 4.04 -3.50 10.10
N ASP A 69 4.35 -4.23 9.03
CA ASP A 69 5.72 -4.49 8.58
C ASP A 69 6.43 -3.21 8.13
N ILE A 70 5.76 -2.33 7.37
CA ILE A 70 6.34 -1.04 6.98
C ILE A 70 6.56 -0.14 8.20
N LEU A 71 5.69 -0.19 9.22
CA LEU A 71 5.90 0.57 10.45
C LEU A 71 7.12 0.06 11.23
N LEU A 72 7.38 -1.25 11.24
CA LEU A 72 8.60 -1.82 11.80
C LEU A 72 9.84 -1.33 11.03
N ILE A 73 9.80 -1.33 9.70
CA ILE A 73 10.87 -0.78 8.85
C ILE A 73 11.10 0.70 9.19
N LYS A 74 10.03 1.51 9.30
CA LYS A 74 10.13 2.93 9.67
C LYS A 74 10.89 3.13 10.97
N LYS A 75 10.57 2.35 12.01
CA LYS A 75 11.24 2.41 13.32
C LYS A 75 12.74 2.09 13.23
N ARG A 76 13.12 1.16 12.35
CA ARG A 76 14.54 0.79 12.14
C ARG A 76 15.35 1.93 11.52
N PHE A 77 14.69 2.84 10.79
CA PHE A 77 15.28 4.05 10.21
C PHE A 77 15.14 5.30 11.09
N GLU A 78 14.85 5.19 12.38
CA GLU A 78 14.68 6.36 13.28
C GLU A 78 15.90 7.31 13.30
N ASN A 79 17.10 6.76 13.10
CA ASN A 79 18.34 7.55 13.01
C ASN A 79 18.53 8.24 11.65
N ASN A 80 17.86 7.77 10.59
CA ASN A 80 17.93 8.34 9.25
C ASN A 80 16.66 9.14 8.95
N LYS A 81 16.70 10.44 9.29
CA LYS A 81 15.54 11.33 9.24
C LYS A 81 14.91 11.48 7.85
N SER A 82 15.70 11.34 6.78
CA SER A 82 15.21 11.40 5.39
C SER A 82 14.27 10.23 5.12
N ILE A 83 14.81 9.01 5.21
CA ILE A 83 14.08 7.76 5.01
C ILE A 83 12.88 7.66 5.95
N PHE A 84 13.05 7.99 7.24
CA PHE A 84 11.95 7.95 8.21
C PHE A 84 10.75 8.80 7.76
N LYS A 85 11.02 10.03 7.28
CA LYS A 85 9.99 10.95 6.82
C LYS A 85 9.35 10.49 5.51
N HIS A 86 10.15 10.00 4.57
CA HIS A 86 9.63 9.48 3.30
C HIS A 86 8.73 8.25 3.53
N VAL A 87 9.12 7.31 4.40
CA VAL A 87 8.29 6.16 4.77
C VAL A 87 7.01 6.58 5.49
N GLU A 88 7.06 7.61 6.34
CA GLU A 88 5.87 8.18 6.97
C GLU A 88 4.90 8.77 5.94
N GLN A 89 5.40 9.62 5.03
CA GLN A 89 4.60 10.21 3.96
C GLN A 89 4.00 9.14 3.03
N LEU A 90 4.76 8.08 2.72
CA LEU A 90 4.28 6.94 1.95
C LEU A 90 3.10 6.24 2.64
N GLN A 91 3.15 6.05 3.97
CA GLN A 91 2.03 5.47 4.71
C GLN A 91 0.80 6.39 4.71
N ASP A 92 0.99 7.70 4.89
CA ASP A 92 -0.11 8.67 4.89
C ASP A 92 -0.83 8.72 3.54
N TYR A 93 -0.09 8.74 2.42
CA TYR A 93 -0.70 8.73 1.09
C TYR A 93 -1.46 7.44 0.81
N GLU A 94 -1.00 6.33 1.36
CA GLU A 94 -1.60 5.02 1.10
C GLU A 94 -2.82 4.76 1.98
N GLN A 95 -2.84 5.30 3.19
CA GLN A 95 -4.05 5.40 3.97
C GLN A 95 -5.12 6.23 3.23
N GLN A 96 -4.74 7.40 2.70
CA GLN A 96 -5.65 8.24 1.92
C GLN A 96 -6.15 7.56 0.65
N LYS A 97 -5.28 6.83 -0.06
CA LYS A 97 -5.64 6.06 -1.27
C LYS A 97 -6.64 4.94 -0.94
N LEU A 98 -6.46 4.23 0.17
CA LEU A 98 -7.39 3.21 0.61
C LEU A 98 -8.77 3.79 0.94
N GLN A 99 -8.80 4.92 1.65
CA GLN A 99 -10.03 5.65 1.97
C GLN A 99 -10.77 6.08 0.70
N LEU A 100 -10.10 6.75 -0.23
CA LEU A 100 -10.72 7.18 -1.48
C LEU A 100 -11.15 6.01 -2.38
N THR A 101 -10.43 4.89 -2.35
CA THR A 101 -10.82 3.66 -3.05
C THR A 101 -12.12 3.10 -2.50
N ASN A 102 -12.29 3.13 -1.17
CA ASN A 102 -13.53 2.74 -0.52
C ASN A 102 -14.66 3.73 -0.83
N ASP A 103 -14.40 5.03 -0.76
CA ASP A 103 -15.40 6.07 -1.08
C ASP A 103 -15.89 5.96 -2.53
N LEU A 104 -14.97 5.69 -3.47
CA LEU A 104 -15.31 5.45 -4.87
C LEU A 104 -16.24 4.23 -5.01
N PHE A 105 -15.96 3.16 -4.26
CA PHE A 105 -16.77 1.95 -4.28
C PHE A 105 -18.16 2.18 -3.69
N VAL A 106 -18.26 2.87 -2.56
CA VAL A 106 -19.55 3.26 -1.97
C VAL A 106 -20.34 4.13 -2.95
N ALA A 107 -19.70 5.13 -3.56
CA ALA A 107 -20.36 5.98 -4.55
C ALA A 107 -20.87 5.17 -5.76
N LYS A 108 -20.14 4.12 -6.19
CA LYS A 108 -20.58 3.17 -7.24
C LYS A 108 -21.82 2.38 -6.83
N ILE A 109 -21.88 1.90 -5.59
CA ILE A 109 -23.05 1.20 -5.06
C ILE A 109 -24.26 2.15 -4.99
N GLU A 110 -24.04 3.37 -4.51
CA GLU A 110 -25.07 4.40 -4.36
C GLU A 110 -25.46 5.08 -5.68
N LYS A 111 -24.79 4.75 -6.79
CA LYS A 111 -24.97 5.35 -8.13
C LYS A 111 -24.81 6.88 -8.16
N LYS A 112 -23.96 7.41 -7.27
CA LYS A 112 -23.63 8.85 -7.17
C LYS A 112 -22.52 9.22 -8.16
N ASN A 113 -22.83 9.16 -9.45
CA ASN A 113 -21.86 9.33 -10.54
C ASN A 113 -21.14 10.69 -10.52
N GLU A 114 -21.78 11.74 -9.98
CA GLU A 114 -21.22 13.09 -9.86
C GLU A 114 -19.92 13.13 -9.03
N GLN A 115 -19.73 12.18 -8.11
CA GLN A 115 -18.57 12.13 -7.23
C GLN A 115 -17.38 11.36 -7.85
N PHE A 116 -17.59 10.60 -8.93
CA PHE A 116 -16.55 9.73 -9.48
C PHE A 116 -15.37 10.51 -10.06
N GLU A 117 -15.66 11.56 -10.82
CA GLU A 117 -14.63 12.39 -11.45
C GLU A 117 -13.76 13.12 -10.42
N GLU A 118 -14.34 13.54 -9.30
CA GLU A 118 -13.58 14.16 -8.22
C GLU A 118 -12.70 13.14 -7.49
N ILE A 119 -13.27 11.99 -7.11
CA ILE A 119 -12.53 10.94 -6.40
C ILE A 119 -11.41 10.36 -7.29
N ASN A 120 -11.68 10.12 -8.57
CA ASN A 120 -10.67 9.64 -9.53
C ASN A 120 -9.51 10.63 -9.67
N ARG A 121 -9.79 11.93 -9.79
CA ARG A 121 -8.72 12.95 -9.85
C ARG A 121 -7.86 12.96 -8.59
N LYS A 122 -8.49 12.84 -7.40
CA LYS A 122 -7.74 12.73 -6.13
C LYS A 122 -6.90 11.45 -6.07
N LEU A 123 -7.43 10.32 -6.54
CA LEU A 123 -6.70 9.05 -6.61
C LEU A 123 -5.49 9.12 -7.54
N ILE A 124 -5.63 9.70 -8.74
CA ILE A 124 -4.51 9.90 -9.68
C ILE A 124 -3.42 10.73 -9.02
N LYS A 125 -3.78 11.87 -8.42
CA LYS A 125 -2.81 12.72 -7.71
C LYS A 125 -2.10 12.01 -6.56
N LEU A 126 -2.82 11.18 -5.79
CA LEU A 126 -2.19 10.40 -4.73
C LEU A 126 -1.24 9.35 -5.27
N ILE A 127 -1.57 8.71 -6.40
CA ILE A 127 -0.67 7.75 -7.05
C ILE A 127 0.60 8.46 -7.51
N ASP A 128 0.48 9.65 -8.10
CA ASP A 128 1.64 10.47 -8.49
C ASP A 128 2.52 10.81 -7.27
N ASN A 129 1.91 11.30 -6.19
CA ASN A 129 2.63 11.58 -4.94
C ASN A 129 3.31 10.33 -4.34
N ILE A 130 2.67 9.15 -4.41
CA ILE A 130 3.26 7.88 -3.95
C ILE A 130 4.47 7.55 -4.81
N ASN A 131 4.36 7.67 -6.13
CA ASN A 131 5.45 7.38 -7.05
C ASN A 131 6.63 8.33 -6.82
N GLU A 132 6.38 9.63 -6.59
CA GLU A 132 7.43 10.59 -6.24
C GLU A 132 8.19 10.17 -4.97
N ILE A 133 7.48 9.80 -3.90
CA ILE A 133 8.12 9.33 -2.66
C ILE A 133 8.89 8.01 -2.86
N LEU A 134 8.40 7.11 -3.71
CA LEU A 134 9.12 5.87 -4.02
C LEU A 134 10.41 6.13 -4.80
N GLU A 135 10.43 7.15 -5.66
CA GLU A 135 11.65 7.58 -6.36
C GLU A 135 12.65 8.23 -5.39
N GLU A 136 12.19 9.10 -4.48
CA GLU A 136 13.04 9.66 -3.40
C GLU A 136 13.65 8.55 -2.52
N LEU A 137 12.85 7.54 -2.15
CA LEU A 137 13.34 6.37 -1.40
C LEU A 137 14.34 5.53 -2.20
N ARG A 138 14.26 5.52 -3.54
CA ARG A 138 15.25 4.84 -4.39
C ARG A 138 16.57 5.60 -4.38
N TYR A 139 16.53 6.93 -4.45
CA TYR A 139 17.73 7.75 -4.28
C TYR A 139 18.36 7.57 -2.89
N ASP A 140 17.56 7.59 -1.82
CA ASP A 140 18.03 7.30 -0.46
C ASP A 140 18.69 5.91 -0.39
N GLN A 141 18.14 4.90 -1.06
CA GLN A 141 18.73 3.56 -1.12
C GLN A 141 20.10 3.55 -1.81
N GLU A 142 20.20 4.18 -2.97
CA GLU A 142 21.45 4.26 -3.74
C GLU A 142 22.53 4.98 -2.93
N GLU A 143 22.22 6.12 -2.31
CA GLU A 143 23.14 6.86 -1.45
C GLU A 143 23.57 6.02 -0.23
N PHE A 144 22.63 5.35 0.43
CA PHE A 144 22.92 4.52 1.60
C PHE A 144 23.84 3.34 1.26
N THR A 145 23.65 2.69 0.12
CA THR A 145 24.52 1.58 -0.33
C THR A 145 25.94 2.03 -0.68
N LEU A 146 26.12 3.27 -1.15
CA LEU A 146 27.43 3.82 -1.48
C LEU A 146 28.27 4.19 -0.25
N ILE A 147 27.62 4.50 0.88
CA ILE A 147 28.30 4.88 2.13
C ILE A 147 28.82 3.66 2.90
N GLU A 148 28.18 2.49 2.75
CA GLU A 148 28.57 1.25 3.42
C GLU A 148 29.58 0.36 2.64
N THR A 149 30.06 0.82 1.48
CA THR A 149 31.10 0.13 0.67
C THR A 149 32.47 0.76 0.88
#